data_AF-A0A2H0P5V8-F1
#
_entry.id   AF-A0A2H0P5V8-F1
#
_cell.length_a   1.000
_cell.length_b   1.000
_cell.length_c   1.000
_cell.angle_alpha   90.00
_cell.angle_beta   90.00
_cell.angle_gamma   90.00
#
_symmetry.space_group_name_H-M   'P 1'
#
loop_
_entity.id
_entity.type
_entity.pdbx_description
1 polymer ?
#
loop_
_entity_poly.entity_id
_entity_poly.type
_entity_poly.pdbx_seq_one_letter_code
_entity_poly.pdbx_strand_id
1 'polypeptide(L)'
;MTRRVERPILSRMRNTVTVALKAALPLALTALTLGGCAGLDPEAALANRGRDRRPISVDHGKVIRDGEKLWLWGGKPESWRFDLTGARLRPAQLHYGIGREAFPALLEPRFETVSNASKRLPAQERVLTVSIAGETRIYPLSLLERHEVVNDALGGREIFAAFCPLADLAAVYDRRVDGRVHTFALSGYTYFSPALWSGLDAFVLWDRETESLWLPTAGRAVSGAMRDAPMKVLEKSLWSQTT
;
A
#
# COMPACT_ATOMS: atom_id res chain seq x y z
N MET A 1 -52.20 -38.16 -5.75
CA MET A 1 -51.27 -37.55 -6.72
C MET A 1 -50.71 -36.26 -6.14
N THR A 2 -49.44 -36.33 -5.73
CA THR A 2 -48.43 -35.26 -5.56
C THR A 2 -48.83 -33.88 -5.04
N ARG A 3 -48.54 -33.65 -3.75
CA ARG A 3 -48.32 -32.34 -3.12
C ARG A 3 -47.22 -31.57 -3.88
N ARG A 4 -47.52 -30.35 -4.33
CA ARG A 4 -46.53 -29.39 -4.81
C ARG A 4 -45.92 -28.72 -3.58
N VAL A 5 -44.71 -29.12 -3.22
CA VAL A 5 -43.90 -28.42 -2.22
C VAL A 5 -43.47 -27.10 -2.83
N GLU A 6 -44.04 -25.99 -2.36
CA GLU A 6 -43.48 -24.66 -2.56
C GLU A 6 -42.07 -24.65 -1.98
N ARG A 7 -41.07 -24.55 -2.85
CA ARG A 7 -39.68 -24.38 -2.44
C ARG A 7 -39.53 -22.95 -1.91
N PRO A 8 -39.01 -22.76 -0.69
CA PRO A 8 -38.85 -21.43 -0.13
C PRO A 8 -37.86 -20.62 -0.99
N ILE A 9 -38.15 -19.33 -1.08
CA ILE A 9 -37.34 -18.28 -1.70
C ILE A 9 -35.99 -18.24 -0.96
N LEU A 10 -35.07 -19.09 -1.40
CA LEU A 10 -33.64 -19.05 -1.09
C LEU A 10 -32.91 -18.69 -2.39
N SER A 11 -33.30 -17.58 -3.03
CA SER A 11 -32.42 -16.86 -3.93
C SER A 11 -31.38 -16.16 -3.07
N ARG A 12 -30.39 -16.96 -2.65
CA ARG A 12 -29.21 -16.56 -1.90
C ARG A 12 -28.71 -15.20 -2.39
N MET A 13 -28.74 -14.21 -1.50
CA MET A 13 -27.75 -13.13 -1.52
C MET A 13 -26.38 -13.81 -1.57
N ARG A 14 -25.82 -13.94 -2.77
CA ARG A 14 -24.43 -14.35 -2.93
C ARG A 14 -23.62 -13.11 -2.56
N ASN A 15 -23.31 -12.96 -1.27
CA ASN A 15 -22.24 -12.07 -0.84
C ASN A 15 -21.05 -12.40 -1.75
N THR A 16 -20.66 -11.45 -2.59
CA THR A 16 -19.66 -11.67 -3.63
C THR A 16 -18.31 -11.61 -2.94
N VAL A 17 -17.88 -12.74 -2.38
CA VAL A 17 -16.55 -12.90 -1.79
C VAL A 17 -15.58 -13.19 -2.93
N THR A 18 -14.60 -12.31 -3.09
CA THR A 18 -13.61 -12.45 -4.16
C THR A 18 -12.22 -12.16 -3.66
N VAL A 19 -11.23 -12.78 -4.30
CA VAL A 19 -9.82 -12.69 -3.93
C VAL A 19 -9.08 -11.87 -4.98
N ALA A 20 -8.31 -10.88 -4.54
CA ALA A 20 -7.48 -10.08 -5.41
C ALA A 20 -6.37 -10.91 -6.07
N LEU A 21 -6.12 -10.64 -7.34
CA LEU A 21 -4.98 -11.14 -8.10
C LEU A 21 -4.34 -9.99 -8.89
N LYS A 22 -3.13 -10.24 -9.39
CA LYS A 22 -2.40 -9.28 -10.22
C LYS A 22 -3.20 -8.99 -11.49
N ALA A 23 -3.24 -7.73 -11.91
CA ALA A 23 -3.73 -7.37 -13.24
C ALA A 23 -2.82 -8.01 -14.31
N ALA A 24 -3.39 -8.64 -15.33
CA ALA A 24 -2.62 -9.03 -16.51
C ALA A 24 -2.20 -7.74 -17.23
N LEU A 25 -0.89 -7.44 -17.24
CA LEU A 25 -0.38 -6.36 -18.08
C LEU A 25 -0.69 -6.72 -19.55
N PRO A 26 -1.20 -5.78 -20.37
CA PRO A 26 -1.23 -5.99 -21.81
C PRO A 26 0.21 -6.18 -22.30
N LEU A 27 0.43 -7.22 -23.12
CA LEU A 27 1.69 -7.43 -23.84
C LEU A 27 1.86 -6.30 -24.86
N ALA A 28 2.37 -5.15 -24.44
CA ALA A 28 2.84 -4.11 -25.33
C ALA A 28 3.94 -3.27 -24.68
N LEU A 29 5.03 -3.13 -25.44
CA LEU A 29 6.12 -2.15 -25.35
C LEU A 29 7.40 -2.55 -24.57
N THR A 30 8.26 -3.22 -25.36
CA THR A 30 9.70 -2.99 -25.60
C THR A 30 10.70 -3.16 -24.46
N ALA A 31 11.61 -4.11 -24.71
CA ALA A 31 12.83 -4.34 -23.97
C ALA A 31 13.66 -3.06 -23.79
N LEU A 32 13.67 -2.51 -22.57
CA LEU A 32 14.87 -1.84 -22.08
C LEU A 32 15.85 -2.94 -21.65
N THR A 33 17.02 -2.92 -22.27
CA THR A 33 18.18 -3.71 -21.83
C THR A 33 18.44 -3.43 -20.35
N LEU A 34 18.20 -4.43 -19.50
CA LEU A 34 18.64 -4.45 -18.11
C LEU A 34 20.18 -4.45 -18.10
N GLY A 35 20.76 -3.26 -17.99
CA GLY A 35 22.13 -3.11 -17.54
C GLY A 35 22.23 -3.60 -16.10
N GLY A 36 22.79 -4.79 -15.94
CA GLY A 36 23.30 -5.42 -14.71
C GLY A 36 22.89 -4.82 -13.37
N CYS A 37 21.84 -5.35 -12.77
CA CYS A 37 21.70 -5.43 -11.31
C CYS A 37 21.67 -6.92 -10.96
N ALA A 38 22.85 -7.54 -10.96
CA ALA A 38 23.03 -8.88 -10.44
C ALA A 38 22.97 -8.82 -8.91
N GLY A 39 22.04 -9.58 -8.32
CA GLY A 39 22.16 -10.05 -6.94
C GLY A 39 21.57 -9.20 -5.83
N LEU A 40 20.32 -8.73 -5.97
CA LEU A 40 19.50 -8.44 -4.78
C LEU A 40 18.44 -9.53 -4.67
N ASP A 41 18.75 -10.51 -3.82
CA ASP A 41 17.86 -11.59 -3.44
C ASP A 41 16.78 -11.02 -2.49
N PRO A 42 15.49 -10.97 -2.89
CA PRO A 42 14.45 -10.28 -2.13
C PRO A 42 14.23 -10.88 -0.73
N GLU A 43 14.41 -12.19 -0.57
CA GLU A 43 14.34 -12.87 0.74
C GLU A 43 15.54 -12.52 1.63
N ALA A 44 16.74 -12.37 1.06
CA ALA A 44 17.93 -12.01 1.83
C ALA A 44 17.89 -10.56 2.34
N ALA A 45 17.12 -9.68 1.70
CA ALA A 45 16.87 -8.32 2.18
C ALA A 45 15.95 -8.26 3.42
N LEU A 46 15.15 -9.31 3.65
CA LEU A 46 14.19 -9.43 4.76
C LEU A 46 14.76 -10.20 5.97
N ALA A 47 15.86 -10.94 5.78
CA ALA A 47 16.49 -11.74 6.83
C ALA A 47 17.35 -10.87 7.78
N ASN A 48 16.72 -10.41 8.87
CA ASN A 48 17.30 -10.23 10.21
C ASN A 48 18.77 -9.75 10.29
N ARG A 49 19.03 -8.51 9.86
CA ARG A 49 20.25 -7.77 10.22
C ARG A 49 19.84 -6.61 11.14
N GLY A 50 20.59 -6.44 12.22
CA GLY A 50 20.26 -5.60 13.38
C GLY A 50 19.51 -4.31 13.08
N ARG A 51 18.54 -4.00 13.93
CA ARG A 51 17.66 -2.80 13.89
C ARG A 51 18.40 -1.45 13.76
N ASP A 52 19.73 -1.43 13.92
CA ASP A 52 20.61 -0.25 13.88
C ASP A 52 21.30 0.06 12.53
N ARG A 53 20.99 -0.64 11.41
CA ARG A 53 21.75 -0.45 10.15
C ARG A 53 20.91 -0.21 8.90
N ARG A 54 19.76 0.45 9.01
CA ARG A 54 19.03 0.91 7.82
C ARG A 54 19.70 2.18 7.25
N PRO A 55 19.83 2.32 5.92
CA PRO A 55 20.49 3.48 5.32
C PRO A 55 19.67 4.74 5.60
N ILE A 56 20.25 5.70 6.31
CA ILE A 56 19.58 6.95 6.65
C ILE A 56 19.59 7.87 5.42
N SER A 57 18.42 8.32 4.99
CA SER A 57 18.27 9.03 3.72
C SER A 57 19.08 10.33 3.64
N VAL A 58 19.27 11.03 4.77
CA VAL A 58 20.11 12.24 4.82
C VAL A 58 21.58 11.94 4.50
N ASP A 59 22.11 10.81 4.98
CA ASP A 59 23.52 10.42 4.79
C ASP A 59 23.81 9.98 3.36
N HIS A 60 22.77 9.66 2.59
CA HIS A 60 22.86 9.22 1.19
C HIS A 60 22.45 10.31 0.19
N GLY A 61 22.48 11.59 0.59
CA GLY A 61 22.24 12.73 -0.31
C GLY A 61 20.80 12.79 -0.85
N LYS A 62 19.86 12.11 -0.21
CA LYS A 62 18.46 12.06 -0.66
C LYS A 62 17.66 13.29 -0.22
N VAL A 63 18.19 14.07 0.71
CA VAL A 63 17.56 15.31 1.19
C VAL A 63 18.37 16.48 0.64
N ILE A 64 17.74 17.30 -0.19
CA ILE A 64 18.38 18.34 -0.98
C ILE A 64 17.81 19.68 -0.53
N ARG A 65 18.69 20.60 -0.13
CA ARG A 65 18.31 21.98 0.18
C ARG A 65 18.53 22.85 -1.05
N ASP A 66 17.52 23.62 -1.42
CA ASP A 66 17.56 24.56 -2.54
C ASP A 66 16.86 25.86 -2.12
N GLY A 67 17.65 26.85 -1.69
CA GLY A 67 17.15 28.04 -1.02
C GLY A 67 16.33 27.71 0.23
N GLU A 68 15.09 28.21 0.28
CA GLU A 68 14.13 27.94 1.37
C GLU A 68 13.46 26.56 1.24
N LYS A 69 13.57 25.91 0.08
CA LYS A 69 12.96 24.61 -0.16
C LYS A 69 13.83 23.48 0.39
N LEU A 70 13.14 22.50 0.96
CA LEU A 70 13.73 21.22 1.32
C LEU A 70 13.07 20.14 0.47
N TRP A 71 13.85 19.44 -0.33
CA TRP A 71 13.37 18.40 -1.23
C TRP A 71 13.82 17.02 -0.75
N LEU A 72 12.95 16.03 -0.91
CA LEU A 72 13.31 14.62 -0.84
C LEU A 72 13.40 14.07 -2.26
N TRP A 73 14.49 13.39 -2.59
CA TRP A 73 14.66 12.72 -3.86
C TRP A 73 13.54 11.70 -4.10
N GLY A 74 12.95 11.70 -5.28
CA GLY A 74 11.75 10.93 -5.58
C GLY A 74 11.97 9.80 -6.58
N GLY A 75 13.20 9.49 -6.98
CA GLY A 75 13.49 8.50 -8.02
C GLY A 75 13.99 9.14 -9.32
N LYS A 76 13.88 8.39 -10.42
CA LYS A 76 14.22 8.86 -11.77
C LYS A 76 12.95 9.14 -12.58
N PRO A 77 12.90 10.20 -13.40
CA PRO A 77 13.97 11.19 -13.65
C PRO A 77 14.31 12.04 -12.42
N GLU A 78 15.50 12.65 -12.38
CA GLU A 78 16.00 13.44 -11.21
C GLU A 78 15.14 14.66 -10.83
N SER A 79 14.21 15.04 -11.72
CA SER A 79 13.18 16.02 -11.46
C SER A 79 12.12 15.52 -10.46
N TRP A 80 12.00 14.21 -10.27
CA TRP A 80 11.10 13.62 -9.29
C TRP A 80 11.59 13.90 -7.89
N ARG A 81 10.84 14.73 -7.16
CA ARG A 81 11.13 15.12 -5.78
C ARG A 81 9.82 15.26 -4.99
N PHE A 82 9.90 15.16 -3.67
CA PHE A 82 8.80 15.50 -2.77
C PHE A 82 9.17 16.76 -1.97
N ASP A 83 8.22 17.68 -1.80
CA ASP A 83 8.44 18.88 -1.01
C ASP A 83 8.35 18.55 0.49
N LEU A 84 9.46 18.68 1.21
CA LEU A 84 9.57 18.54 2.66
C LEU A 84 9.54 19.90 3.41
N THR A 85 9.32 21.01 2.70
CA THR A 85 9.31 22.34 3.30
C THR A 85 8.19 22.44 4.34
N GLY A 86 8.56 22.60 5.61
CA GLY A 86 7.63 22.61 6.73
C GLY A 86 6.97 21.26 7.02
N ALA A 87 7.57 20.15 6.59
CA ALA A 87 7.04 18.82 6.84
C ALA A 87 6.95 18.47 8.33
N ARG A 88 6.07 17.54 8.67
CA ARG A 88 5.75 17.04 10.01
C ARG A 88 6.48 15.74 10.31
N LEU A 89 7.71 15.67 9.83
CA LEU A 89 8.64 14.56 10.02
C LEU A 89 10.05 15.12 10.20
N ARG A 90 10.95 14.31 10.73
CA ARG A 90 12.38 14.65 10.77
C ARG A 90 13.09 13.92 9.63
N PRO A 91 13.79 14.63 8.72
CA PRO A 91 14.47 13.98 7.61
C PRO A 91 15.50 12.92 8.04
N ALA A 92 16.15 13.11 9.19
CA ALA A 92 17.09 12.14 9.77
C ALA A 92 16.45 10.80 10.21
N GLN A 93 15.11 10.72 10.20
CA GLN A 93 14.36 9.50 10.51
C GLN A 93 13.80 8.80 9.27
N LEU A 94 14.04 9.37 8.08
CA LEU A 94 13.76 8.70 6.83
C LEU A 94 14.88 7.71 6.55
N HIS A 95 14.49 6.49 6.19
CA HIS A 95 15.39 5.44 5.76
C HIS A 95 15.11 5.07 4.30
N TYR A 96 16.11 4.46 3.66
CA TYR A 96 16.11 4.09 2.25
C TYR A 96 16.01 5.30 1.32
N GLY A 97 15.11 5.28 0.34
CA GLY A 97 15.11 6.15 -0.82
C GLY A 97 15.49 5.38 -2.08
N ILE A 98 14.65 4.40 -2.43
CA ILE A 98 14.76 3.58 -3.64
C ILE A 98 13.98 4.18 -4.83
N GLY A 99 13.26 5.28 -4.61
CA GLY A 99 12.49 6.01 -5.61
C GLY A 99 10.99 5.71 -5.50
N ARG A 100 10.17 6.67 -5.92
CA ARG A 100 8.71 6.53 -5.92
C ARG A 100 8.35 5.32 -6.78
N GLU A 101 7.45 4.49 -6.25
CA GLU A 101 6.90 3.31 -6.92
C GLU A 101 7.93 2.26 -7.38
N ALA A 102 9.07 2.16 -6.69
CA ALA A 102 9.99 1.04 -6.88
C ALA A 102 9.30 -0.34 -6.71
N PHE A 103 8.26 -0.38 -5.88
CA PHE A 103 7.22 -1.40 -5.91
C PHE A 103 5.93 -0.77 -6.46
N PRO A 104 5.41 -1.23 -7.60
CA PRO A 104 4.28 -0.58 -8.26
C PRO A 104 2.99 -0.85 -7.48
N ALA A 105 2.27 0.22 -7.12
CA ALA A 105 0.94 0.10 -6.55
C ALA A 105 -0.01 -0.60 -7.53
N LEU A 106 -0.92 -1.43 -7.02
CA LEU A 106 -1.94 -2.06 -7.85
C LEU A 106 -3.15 -1.13 -7.99
N LEU A 107 -3.36 -0.58 -9.18
CA LEU A 107 -4.38 0.44 -9.44
C LEU A 107 -5.71 -0.13 -9.96
N GLU A 108 -5.62 -1.26 -10.65
CA GLU A 108 -6.76 -1.94 -11.27
C GLU A 108 -6.77 -3.40 -10.81
N PRO A 109 -7.06 -3.67 -9.54
CA PRO A 109 -7.08 -5.04 -9.03
C PRO A 109 -8.13 -5.87 -9.78
N ARG A 110 -7.73 -7.08 -10.17
CA ARG A 110 -8.66 -8.08 -10.68
C ARG A 110 -9.00 -9.06 -9.57
N PHE A 111 -10.16 -9.67 -9.70
CA PHE A 111 -10.72 -10.49 -8.65
C PHE A 111 -11.21 -11.83 -9.20
N GLU A 112 -11.01 -12.88 -8.42
CA GLU A 112 -11.49 -14.23 -8.72
C GLU A 112 -12.28 -14.82 -7.55
N THR A 113 -12.88 -15.98 -7.76
CA THR A 113 -13.60 -16.70 -6.70
C THR A 113 -12.62 -17.32 -5.69
N VAL A 114 -13.07 -17.46 -4.45
CA VAL A 114 -12.30 -18.16 -3.40
C VAL A 114 -11.89 -19.57 -3.84
N SER A 115 -12.78 -20.30 -4.52
CA SER A 115 -12.51 -21.66 -5.01
C SER A 115 -11.40 -21.74 -6.06
N ASN A 116 -11.19 -20.68 -6.86
CA ASN A 116 -10.07 -20.64 -7.80
C ASN A 116 -8.79 -20.21 -7.09
N ALA A 117 -8.87 -19.19 -6.23
CA ALA A 117 -7.73 -18.73 -5.45
C ALA A 117 -7.15 -19.85 -4.55
N SER A 118 -8.01 -20.67 -3.94
CA SER A 118 -7.59 -21.78 -3.07
C SER A 118 -6.82 -22.90 -3.78
N LYS A 119 -6.84 -22.94 -5.12
CA LYS A 119 -6.04 -23.90 -5.91
C LYS A 119 -4.58 -23.44 -6.08
N ARG A 120 -4.31 -22.15 -5.89
CA ARG A 120 -2.98 -21.55 -6.12
C ARG A 120 -2.34 -20.97 -4.86
N LEU A 121 -3.15 -20.54 -3.89
CA LEU A 121 -2.67 -19.96 -2.64
C LEU A 121 -2.33 -21.08 -1.65
N PRO A 122 -1.27 -20.91 -0.84
CA PRO A 122 -0.95 -21.86 0.21
C PRO A 122 -2.07 -21.89 1.27
N ALA A 123 -2.23 -23.04 1.94
CA ALA A 123 -3.28 -23.22 2.95
C ALA A 123 -3.18 -22.25 4.14
N GLN A 124 -1.98 -21.73 4.41
CA GLN A 124 -1.68 -20.79 5.49
C GLN A 124 -1.50 -19.35 4.98
N GLU A 125 -2.00 -19.03 3.77
CA GLU A 125 -1.94 -17.66 3.25
C GLU A 125 -2.65 -16.70 4.21
N ARG A 126 -1.89 -15.72 4.75
CA ARG A 126 -2.48 -14.63 5.51
C ARG A 126 -3.25 -13.71 4.56
N VAL A 127 -4.38 -13.19 5.01
CA VAL A 127 -5.23 -12.32 4.19
C VAL A 127 -5.69 -11.08 4.96
N LEU A 128 -5.85 -9.98 4.23
CA LEU A 128 -6.60 -8.81 4.65
C LEU A 128 -8.00 -8.88 4.00
N THR A 129 -9.04 -8.97 4.80
CA THR A 129 -10.43 -9.06 4.35
C THR A 129 -11.16 -7.74 4.60
N VAL A 130 -11.98 -7.30 3.65
CA VAL A 130 -12.76 -6.06 3.72
C VAL A 130 -14.18 -6.34 3.28
N SER A 131 -15.17 -5.92 4.08
CA SER A 131 -16.59 -6.07 3.76
C SER A 131 -17.31 -4.72 3.83
N ILE A 132 -17.92 -4.29 2.72
CA ILE A 132 -18.64 -3.01 2.61
C ILE A 132 -19.90 -3.25 1.77
N ALA A 133 -21.05 -2.78 2.26
CA ALA A 133 -22.34 -2.89 1.54
C ALA A 133 -22.69 -4.31 1.05
N GLY A 134 -22.30 -5.36 1.80
CA GLY A 134 -22.57 -6.76 1.44
C GLY A 134 -21.59 -7.39 0.43
N GLU A 135 -20.63 -6.62 -0.07
CA GLU A 135 -19.52 -7.10 -0.90
C GLU A 135 -18.28 -7.36 -0.04
N THR A 136 -17.53 -8.43 -0.35
CA THR A 136 -16.32 -8.79 0.40
C THR A 136 -15.13 -8.98 -0.54
N ARG A 137 -14.04 -8.27 -0.25
CA ARG A 137 -12.75 -8.48 -0.89
C ARG A 137 -11.77 -9.12 0.07
N ILE A 138 -10.97 -10.03 -0.46
CA ILE A 138 -9.86 -10.69 0.22
C ILE A 138 -8.59 -10.32 -0.53
N TYR A 139 -7.64 -9.71 0.16
CA TYR A 139 -6.32 -9.36 -0.34
C TYR A 139 -5.30 -10.31 0.29
N PRO A 140 -4.74 -11.27 -0.47
CA PRO A 140 -3.66 -12.11 0.02
C PRO A 140 -2.47 -11.24 0.45
N LEU A 141 -1.86 -11.51 1.61
CA LEU A 141 -0.71 -10.75 2.07
C LEU A 141 0.47 -10.94 1.12
N SER A 142 0.62 -12.10 0.47
CA SER A 142 1.62 -12.29 -0.60
C SER A 142 1.43 -11.36 -1.81
N LEU A 143 0.19 -10.94 -2.10
CA LEU A 143 -0.08 -9.90 -3.11
C LEU A 143 0.33 -8.53 -2.57
N LEU A 144 -0.04 -8.23 -1.33
CA LEU A 144 0.29 -6.97 -0.69
C LEU A 144 1.78 -6.83 -0.38
N GLU A 145 2.55 -7.90 -0.19
CA GLU A 145 4.02 -7.82 -0.05
C GLU A 145 4.69 -7.39 -1.36
N ARG A 146 4.07 -7.70 -2.52
CA ARG A 146 4.61 -7.31 -3.83
C ARG A 146 4.26 -5.88 -4.24
N HIS A 147 3.09 -5.40 -3.80
CA HIS A 147 2.54 -4.12 -4.25
C HIS A 147 2.48 -3.06 -3.13
N GLU A 148 2.40 -3.50 -1.87
CA GLU A 148 2.17 -2.78 -0.60
C GLU A 148 0.95 -1.87 -0.54
N VAL A 149 0.41 -1.46 -1.68
CA VAL A 149 -0.79 -0.64 -1.84
C VAL A 149 -1.62 -1.19 -3.00
N VAL A 150 -2.90 -1.42 -2.73
CA VAL A 150 -3.93 -1.75 -3.72
C VAL A 150 -5.01 -0.69 -3.64
N ASN A 151 -5.17 0.11 -4.70
CA ASN A 151 -6.28 1.04 -4.83
C ASN A 151 -7.48 0.27 -5.41
N ASP A 152 -8.64 0.32 -4.75
CA ASP A 152 -9.85 -0.42 -5.14
C ASP A 152 -11.11 0.45 -4.97
N ALA A 153 -12.20 0.00 -5.57
CA ALA A 153 -13.55 0.49 -5.32
C ALA A 153 -14.44 -0.69 -4.88
N LEU A 154 -15.02 -0.58 -3.67
CA LEU A 154 -15.82 -1.64 -3.06
C LEU A 154 -17.09 -1.07 -2.43
N GLY A 155 -18.26 -1.59 -2.80
CA GLY A 155 -19.53 -1.16 -2.22
C GLY A 155 -19.79 0.35 -2.34
N GLY A 156 -19.36 0.96 -3.45
CA GLY A 156 -19.46 2.41 -3.71
C GLY A 156 -18.44 3.31 -2.97
N ARG A 157 -17.50 2.71 -2.23
CA ARG A 157 -16.43 3.42 -1.53
C ARG A 157 -15.10 3.29 -2.25
N GLU A 158 -14.39 4.40 -2.36
CA GLU A 158 -13.00 4.41 -2.85
C GLU A 158 -12.10 4.05 -1.69
N ILE A 159 -11.37 2.94 -1.81
CA ILE A 159 -10.52 2.45 -0.74
C ILE A 159 -9.10 2.21 -1.25
N PHE A 160 -8.16 2.14 -0.33
CA PHE A 160 -6.93 1.42 -0.58
C PHE A 160 -6.60 0.49 0.57
N ALA A 161 -6.21 -0.73 0.22
CA ALA A 161 -5.67 -1.72 1.13
C ALA A 161 -4.14 -1.58 1.12
N ALA A 162 -3.54 -1.50 2.30
CA ALA A 162 -2.10 -1.39 2.44
C ALA A 162 -1.56 -2.38 3.45
N PHE A 163 -0.36 -2.90 3.18
CA PHE A 163 0.40 -3.75 4.10
C PHE A 163 1.88 -3.39 4.02
N CYS A 164 2.49 -3.11 5.18
CA CYS A 164 3.92 -2.92 5.29
C CYS A 164 4.55 -4.18 5.92
N PRO A 165 5.33 -4.97 5.15
CA PRO A 165 5.93 -6.21 5.66
C PRO A 165 6.90 -5.96 6.83
N LEU A 166 7.60 -4.83 6.83
CA LEU A 166 8.59 -4.49 7.85
C LEU A 166 7.98 -4.17 9.22
N ALA A 167 6.73 -3.71 9.24
CA ALA A 167 6.03 -3.29 10.45
C ALA A 167 4.87 -4.22 10.83
N ASP A 168 4.64 -5.29 10.06
CA ASP A 168 3.43 -6.13 10.05
C ASP A 168 2.14 -5.27 10.15
N LEU A 169 2.13 -4.15 9.44
CA LEU A 169 1.11 -3.12 9.53
C LEU A 169 0.17 -3.25 8.34
N ALA A 170 -1.02 -3.81 8.54
CA ALA A 170 -2.09 -3.79 7.56
C ALA A 170 -3.23 -2.85 7.97
N ALA A 171 -3.78 -2.14 6.99
CA ALA A 171 -5.00 -1.36 7.18
C ALA A 171 -5.68 -1.08 5.85
N VAL A 172 -6.94 -0.67 5.95
CA VAL A 172 -7.75 -0.25 4.81
C VAL A 172 -8.19 1.17 5.09
N TYR A 173 -8.08 2.02 4.08
CA TYR A 173 -8.31 3.45 4.20
C TYR A 173 -9.33 3.91 3.17
N ASP A 174 -10.06 4.96 3.51
CA ASP A 174 -10.82 5.74 2.54
C ASP A 174 -9.85 6.64 1.78
N ARG A 175 -9.79 6.52 0.44
CA ARG A 175 -8.94 7.39 -0.39
C ARG A 175 -9.63 8.68 -0.82
N ARG A 176 -10.82 8.98 -0.29
CA ARG A 176 -11.47 10.28 -0.45
C ARG A 176 -11.00 11.26 0.63
N VAL A 177 -10.17 12.20 0.21
CA VAL A 177 -9.71 13.32 1.07
C VAL A 177 -10.17 14.62 0.43
N ASP A 178 -10.84 15.46 1.23
CA ASP A 178 -11.43 16.74 0.80
C ASP A 178 -12.33 16.63 -0.44
N GLY A 179 -13.17 15.59 -0.47
CA GLY A 179 -14.13 15.34 -1.55
C GLY A 179 -13.50 14.86 -2.86
N ARG A 180 -12.18 14.67 -2.90
CA ARG A 180 -11.44 14.17 -4.07
C ARG A 180 -10.94 12.76 -3.83
N VAL A 181 -10.91 11.97 -4.87
CA VAL A 181 -10.33 10.63 -4.86
C VAL A 181 -8.83 10.75 -5.12
N HIS A 182 -8.02 10.18 -4.24
CA HIS A 182 -6.57 10.13 -4.38
C HIS A 182 -6.09 8.73 -4.73
N THR A 183 -4.94 8.64 -5.36
CA THR A 183 -4.25 7.41 -5.74
C THR A 183 -3.00 7.29 -4.89
N PHE A 184 -2.99 6.31 -3.99
CA PHE A 184 -1.87 6.11 -3.08
C PHE A 184 -0.86 5.12 -3.65
N ALA A 185 0.42 5.37 -3.38
CA ALA A 185 1.52 4.48 -3.73
C ALA A 185 2.70 4.63 -2.74
N LEU A 186 3.73 3.80 -2.92
CA LEU A 186 4.95 3.86 -2.12
C LEU A 186 5.87 4.99 -2.59
N SER A 187 6.39 5.77 -1.64
CA SER A 187 7.39 6.81 -1.94
C SER A 187 8.80 6.26 -2.16
N GLY A 188 9.05 5.01 -1.77
CA GLY A 188 10.39 4.41 -1.73
C GLY A 188 11.18 4.69 -0.44
N TYR A 189 10.53 5.26 0.57
CA TYR A 189 11.10 5.52 1.90
C TYR A 189 10.35 4.76 2.98
N THR A 190 11.05 4.49 4.09
CA THR A 190 10.42 4.16 5.37
C THR A 190 10.72 5.25 6.38
N TYR A 191 9.93 5.30 7.45
CA TYR A 191 10.11 6.25 8.53
C TYR A 191 10.16 5.53 9.88
N PHE A 192 11.22 5.78 10.63
CA PHE A 192 11.40 5.26 11.98
C PHE A 192 11.16 6.35 13.00
N SER A 193 10.30 6.09 13.99
CA SER A 193 10.19 6.95 15.15
C SER A 193 9.89 6.14 16.40
N PRO A 194 10.66 6.29 17.50
CA PRO A 194 10.36 5.58 18.75
C PRO A 194 9.01 5.99 19.34
N ALA A 195 8.47 7.16 18.93
CA ALA A 195 7.17 7.65 19.35
C ALA A 195 5.99 7.14 18.50
N LEU A 196 6.25 6.42 17.40
CA LEU A 196 5.20 5.92 16.50
C LEU A 196 5.33 4.40 16.35
N TRP A 197 4.19 3.70 16.34
CA TRP A 197 4.08 2.28 15.99
C TRP A 197 5.17 1.38 16.57
N SER A 198 5.29 1.37 17.91
CA SER A 198 6.26 0.55 18.66
C SER A 198 7.72 0.72 18.23
N GLY A 199 8.07 1.83 17.56
CA GLY A 199 9.43 2.07 17.06
C GLY A 199 9.81 1.16 15.90
N LEU A 200 8.87 0.68 15.09
CA LEU A 200 9.18 -0.04 13.86
C LEU A 200 9.27 0.94 12.68
N ASP A 201 10.15 0.65 11.72
CA ASP A 201 10.10 1.34 10.42
C ASP A 201 8.84 0.92 9.69
N ALA A 202 8.08 1.91 9.22
CA ALA A 202 6.95 1.68 8.35
C ALA A 202 7.14 2.48 7.06
N PHE A 203 6.54 1.98 5.97
CA PHE A 203 6.47 2.68 4.69
C PHE A 203 6.00 4.14 4.81
N VAL A 204 6.56 4.99 3.97
CA VAL A 204 6.04 6.33 3.69
C VAL A 204 5.27 6.25 2.37
N LEU A 205 4.00 6.60 2.42
CA LEU A 205 3.15 6.62 1.23
C LEU A 205 3.22 8.01 0.59
N TRP A 206 2.80 8.09 -0.67
CA TRP A 206 2.52 9.34 -1.34
C TRP A 206 1.21 9.24 -2.13
N ASP A 207 0.55 10.38 -2.36
CA ASP A 207 -0.56 10.48 -3.30
C ASP A 207 -0.11 11.09 -4.62
N ARG A 208 -0.63 10.57 -5.73
CA ARG A 208 -0.22 11.01 -7.08
C ARG A 208 -0.76 12.38 -7.46
N GLU A 209 -1.85 12.80 -6.85
CA GLU A 209 -2.60 13.99 -7.24
C GLU A 209 -1.97 15.28 -6.68
N THR A 210 -1.32 15.21 -5.51
CA THR A 210 -0.74 16.37 -4.83
C THR A 210 0.74 16.20 -4.50
N GLU A 211 1.30 15.01 -4.74
CA GLU A 211 2.66 14.64 -4.39
C GLU A 211 3.00 14.81 -2.89
N SER A 212 1.98 14.73 -2.04
CA SER A 212 2.15 14.81 -0.58
C SER A 212 2.61 13.47 -0.03
N LEU A 213 3.46 13.50 1.00
CA LEU A 213 3.84 12.29 1.73
C LEU A 213 2.89 12.03 2.89
N TRP A 214 2.60 10.76 3.15
CA TRP A 214 1.68 10.30 4.18
C TRP A 214 2.33 9.24 5.07
N LEU A 215 2.10 9.37 6.39
CA LEU A 215 2.52 8.38 7.36
C LEU A 215 1.29 7.66 7.95
N PRO A 216 1.06 6.40 7.56
CA PRO A 216 0.04 5.55 8.16
C PRO A 216 0.14 5.49 9.69
N THR A 217 1.36 5.39 10.21
CA THR A 217 1.65 5.33 11.65
C THR A 217 1.37 6.63 12.39
N ALA A 218 1.31 7.77 11.69
CA ALA A 218 0.91 9.06 12.24
C ALA A 218 -0.55 9.41 11.90
N GLY A 219 -1.23 8.61 11.07
CA GLY A 219 -2.62 8.81 10.66
C GLY A 219 -2.87 10.06 9.82
N ARG A 220 -1.87 10.61 9.10
CA ARG A 220 -2.01 11.87 8.36
C ARG A 220 -0.95 12.10 7.29
N ALA A 221 -1.21 13.07 6.41
CA ALA A 221 -0.21 13.65 5.54
C ALA A 221 0.79 14.49 6.35
N VAL A 222 2.07 14.36 5.98
CA VAL A 222 3.21 14.96 6.69
C VAL A 222 3.94 15.98 5.84
N SER A 223 3.71 16.04 4.53
CA SER A 223 4.35 17.02 3.64
C SER A 223 3.40 17.43 2.52
N GLY A 224 3.87 18.30 1.62
CA GLY A 224 3.11 18.71 0.42
C GLY A 224 1.83 19.50 0.72
N ALA A 225 0.96 19.59 -0.29
CA ALA A 225 -0.28 20.35 -0.25
C ALA A 225 -1.30 19.78 0.75
N MET A 226 -1.22 18.47 1.03
CA MET A 226 -2.14 17.78 1.95
C MET A 226 -1.64 17.77 3.40
N ARG A 227 -0.54 18.46 3.72
CA ARG A 227 0.04 18.43 5.08
C ARG A 227 -1.02 18.64 6.17
N ASP A 228 -0.94 17.81 7.21
CA ASP A 228 -1.88 17.75 8.34
C ASP A 228 -3.27 17.19 8.00
N ALA A 229 -3.60 16.91 6.72
CA ALA A 229 -4.85 16.23 6.37
C ALA A 229 -4.89 14.80 6.94
N PRO A 230 -6.04 14.38 7.52
CA PRO A 230 -6.14 13.08 8.18
C PRO A 230 -6.19 11.94 7.17
N MET A 231 -5.49 10.86 7.48
CA MET A 231 -5.57 9.60 6.78
C MET A 231 -6.70 8.77 7.40
N LYS A 232 -7.79 8.58 6.64
CA LYS A 232 -9.03 8.00 7.16
C LYS A 232 -9.00 6.48 7.11
N VAL A 233 -8.55 5.84 8.18
CA VAL A 233 -8.67 4.38 8.34
C VAL A 233 -10.16 4.01 8.35
N LEU A 234 -10.54 2.94 7.66
CA LEU A 234 -11.90 2.41 7.73
C LEU A 234 -12.19 1.86 9.13
N GLU A 235 -13.47 1.94 9.53
CA GLU A 235 -13.94 1.33 10.78
C GLU A 235 -13.47 -0.12 10.90
N LYS A 236 -12.98 -0.49 12.08
CA LYS A 236 -12.38 -1.80 12.31
C LYS A 236 -13.37 -2.97 12.09
N SER A 237 -14.67 -2.71 12.22
CA SER A 237 -15.75 -3.67 11.92
C SER A 237 -15.81 -4.07 10.44
N LEU A 238 -15.26 -3.25 9.54
CA LEU A 238 -15.32 -3.48 8.10
C LEU A 238 -14.15 -4.32 7.58
N TRP A 239 -13.11 -4.55 8.37
CA TRP A 239 -11.92 -5.25 7.90
C TRP A 239 -11.16 -6.03 8.98
N SER A 240 -10.53 -7.12 8.57
CA SER A 240 -9.73 -7.98 9.45
C SER A 240 -8.48 -8.48 8.73
N GLN A 241 -7.43 -8.74 9.51
CA GLN A 241 -6.20 -9.37 9.05
C GLN A 241 -6.05 -10.67 9.83
N THR A 242 -5.72 -11.76 9.13
CA THR A 242 -5.34 -13.03 9.80
C THR A 242 -3.90 -12.94 10.30
N THR A 243 -3.66 -13.45 11.51
CA THR A 243 -2.32 -13.53 12.12
C THR A 243 -1.53 -14.68 11.54
#